data_AF-A0A5J4S865-F1
#
_entry.id   AF-A0A5J4S865-F1
#
_cell.length_a   1.000
_cell.length_b   1.000
_cell.length_c   1.000
_cell.angle_alpha   90.00
_cell.angle_beta   90.00
_cell.angle_gamma   90.00
#
_symmetry.space_group_name_H-M   'P 1'
#
loop_
_entity.id
_entity.type
_entity.pdbx_description
1 polymer ?
#
loop_
_entity_poly.entity_id
_entity_poly.type
_entity_poly.pdbx_seq_one_letter_code
_entity_poly.pdbx_strand_id
1 'polypeptide(L)'
;MIVINDLRAGTITPLVEENVFKESTIDSDNSTSYAKLKDIVKEHRPKVIPKKETGTVLPWVHIAISNAKRLLLAIYHDIKPEYLQSYLG
;
A
#
# COMPACT_ATOMS: atom_id res chain seq x y z
N MET A 1 9.52 -11.01 -0.87
CA MET A 1 8.51 -10.26 -0.09
C MET A 1 9.25 -9.45 0.95
N ILE A 2 9.16 -8.12 0.90
CA ILE A 2 9.78 -7.26 1.90
C ILE A 2 8.84 -7.22 3.11
N VAL A 3 9.35 -7.54 4.30
CA VAL A 3 8.60 -7.42 5.54
C VAL A 3 8.75 -5.99 6.03
N ILE A 4 7.62 -5.27 6.16
CA ILE A 4 7.58 -3.93 6.71
C ILE A 4 7.28 -4.04 8.20
N ASN A 5 8.23 -3.62 9.04
CA ASN A 5 8.14 -3.79 10.49
C ASN A 5 7.07 -2.89 11.13
N ASP A 6 6.91 -1.66 10.61
CA ASP A 6 5.87 -0.74 11.02
C ASP A 6 5.51 0.25 9.90
N LEU A 7 4.38 0.93 10.05
CA LEU A 7 3.88 1.91 9.09
C LEU A 7 4.34 3.34 9.41
N ARG A 8 5.41 3.55 10.18
CA ARG A 8 5.86 4.91 10.51
C ARG A 8 6.59 5.53 9.33
N ALA A 9 6.55 6.86 9.22
CA ALA A 9 7.26 7.57 8.17
C ALA A 9 8.77 7.25 8.13
N GLY A 10 9.39 7.05 9.30
CA GLY A 10 10.80 6.65 9.38
C GLY A 10 11.12 5.28 8.74
N THR A 11 10.13 4.39 8.64
CA THR A 11 10.25 3.08 7.98
C THR A 11 9.85 3.15 6.52
N ILE A 12 8.75 3.86 6.22
CA ILE A 12 8.18 3.91 4.87
C ILE A 12 9.01 4.77 3.91
N THR A 13 9.49 5.95 4.33
CA THR A 13 10.19 6.87 3.43
C THR A 13 11.46 6.24 2.82
N PRO A 14 12.36 5.62 3.58
CA PRO A 14 13.55 4.96 3.01
C PRO A 14 13.20 3.82 2.06
N LEU A 15 12.16 3.02 2.39
CA LEU A 15 11.72 1.93 1.52
C LEU A 15 11.21 2.42 0.17
N VAL A 16 10.45 3.53 0.16
CA VAL A 16 9.99 4.15 -1.09
C VAL A 16 11.18 4.70 -1.87
N GLU A 17 12.13 5.37 -1.22
CA GLU A 17 13.31 5.93 -1.88
C GLU A 17 14.18 4.85 -2.55
N GLU A 18 14.30 3.68 -1.92
CA GLU A 18 15.08 2.54 -2.46
C GLU A 18 14.35 1.81 -3.61
N ASN A 19 13.01 1.73 -3.57
CA ASN A 19 12.25 0.82 -4.44
C ASN A 19 11.36 1.52 -5.48
N VAL A 20 11.24 2.85 -5.44
CA VAL A 20 10.40 3.62 -6.36
C VAL A 20 11.26 4.62 -7.13
N PHE A 21 11.06 4.71 -8.43
CA PHE A 21 11.75 5.70 -9.26
C PHE A 21 11.39 7.12 -8.82
N LYS A 22 12.40 8.00 -8.72
CA LYS A 22 12.20 9.42 -8.37
C LYS A 22 11.21 10.14 -9.29
N GLU A 23 11.11 9.74 -10.55
CA GLU A 23 10.16 10.33 -11.52
C GLU A 23 8.70 9.87 -11.34
N SER A 24 8.42 9.02 -10.35
CA SER A 24 7.09 8.46 -10.13
C SER A 24 6.12 9.49 -9.54
N THR A 25 4.84 9.33 -9.85
CA THR A 25 3.74 9.98 -9.14
C THR A 25 3.10 8.99 -8.19
N ILE A 26 2.94 9.36 -6.92
CA ILE A 26 2.28 8.55 -5.89
C ILE A 26 0.93 9.16 -5.54
N ASP A 27 -0.15 8.41 -5.73
CA ASP A 27 -1.45 8.67 -5.14
C ASP A 27 -1.59 7.86 -3.84
N SER A 28 -1.91 8.52 -2.73
CA SER A 28 -2.10 7.84 -1.45
C SER A 28 -3.28 8.42 -0.68
N ASP A 29 -3.68 7.71 0.38
CA ASP A 29 -4.43 8.38 1.45
C ASP A 29 -3.56 9.43 2.15
N ASN A 30 -4.17 10.29 2.96
CA ASN A 30 -3.47 11.33 3.70
C ASN A 30 -2.86 10.83 5.03
N SER A 31 -2.36 9.58 5.09
CA SER A 31 -1.69 9.05 6.28
C SER A 31 -0.42 9.82 6.61
N THR A 32 -0.15 10.00 7.92
CA THR A 32 1.08 10.62 8.42
C THR A 32 2.34 9.83 8.06
N SER A 33 2.20 8.54 7.77
CA SER A 33 3.24 7.66 7.24
C SER A 33 3.86 8.18 5.94
N TYR A 34 3.09 8.93 5.14
CA TYR A 34 3.48 9.35 3.80
C TYR A 34 3.88 10.83 3.72
N ALA A 35 3.95 11.53 4.86
CA ALA A 35 4.14 12.99 4.91
C ALA A 35 5.41 13.50 4.21
N LYS A 36 6.43 12.64 4.08
CA LYS A 36 7.73 12.95 3.47
C LYS A 36 7.90 12.45 2.04
N LEU A 37 6.90 11.79 1.45
CA LEU A 37 7.05 11.22 0.10
C LEU A 37 7.24 12.29 -0.97
N LYS A 38 6.60 13.46 -0.80
CA LYS A 38 6.78 14.64 -1.67
C LYS A 38 8.24 15.10 -1.82
N ASP A 39 9.12 14.75 -0.87
CA ASP A 39 10.52 15.17 -0.88
C ASP A 39 11.41 14.19 -1.66
N ILE A 40 10.91 12.99 -1.99
CA ILE A 40 11.69 11.90 -2.60
C ILE A 40 11.15 11.42 -3.96
N VAL A 41 9.94 11.84 -4.34
CA VAL A 41 9.35 11.56 -5.67
C VAL A 41 8.89 12.85 -6.36
N LYS A 42 8.75 12.78 -7.68
CA LYS A 42 8.32 13.89 -8.55
C LYS A 42 7.01 14.50 -8.10
N GLU A 43 6.04 13.66 -7.72
CA GLU A 43 4.73 14.12 -7.30
C GLU A 43 4.13 13.17 -6.28
N HIS A 44 3.63 13.72 -5.17
CA HIS A 44 2.85 13.00 -4.19
C HIS A 44 1.49 13.69 -4.02
N ARG A 45 0.42 12.95 -4.29
CA ARG A 45 -0.98 13.42 -4.28
C ARG A 45 -1.76 12.73 -3.14
N PRO A 46 -1.61 13.16 -1.88
CA PRO A 46 -2.39 12.62 -0.78
C PRO A 46 -3.85 13.07 -0.88
N LYS A 47 -4.79 12.16 -0.60
CA LYS A 47 -6.22 12.46 -0.54
C LYS A 47 -6.79 12.06 0.81
N VAL A 48 -7.58 12.94 1.43
CA VAL A 48 -8.47 12.55 2.52
C VAL A 48 -9.68 11.88 1.89
N ILE A 49 -9.82 10.57 2.07
CA ILE A 49 -10.88 9.79 1.43
C ILE A 49 -11.97 9.51 2.47
N PRO A 50 -13.21 10.01 2.25
CA PRO A 50 -14.34 9.64 3.09
C PRO A 50 -14.57 8.12 3.05
N LYS A 51 -14.93 7.51 4.19
CA LYS A 51 -15.16 6.05 4.28
C LYS A 51 -16.17 5.51 3.25
N LYS A 52 -17.12 6.34 2.80
CA LYS A 52 -18.12 5.97 1.78
C LYS A 52 -17.55 5.94 0.36
N GLU A 53 -16.40 6.57 0.13
CA GLU A 53 -15.76 6.77 -1.18
C GLU A 53 -14.46 5.99 -1.32
N THR A 54 -14.03 5.24 -0.29
CA THR A 54 -12.82 4.41 -0.34
C THR A 54 -12.85 3.40 -1.49
N GLY A 55 -14.04 2.88 -1.81
CA GLY A 55 -14.26 1.95 -2.93
C GLY A 55 -14.09 2.56 -4.32
N THR A 56 -14.11 3.89 -4.46
CA THR A 56 -14.13 4.58 -5.75
C THR A 56 -12.89 5.43 -6.01
N VAL A 57 -12.25 5.97 -4.96
CA VAL A 57 -11.11 6.91 -5.11
C VAL A 57 -9.78 6.21 -5.39
N LEU A 58 -9.62 4.96 -4.95
CA LEU A 58 -8.43 4.12 -5.22
C LEU A 58 -8.83 2.70 -5.69
N PRO A 59 -9.54 2.56 -6.83
CA PRO A 59 -10.10 1.28 -7.26
C PRO A 59 -9.00 0.23 -7.54
N TRP A 60 -7.82 0.67 -7.97
CA TRP A 60 -6.67 -0.19 -8.21
C TRP A 60 -6.17 -0.90 -6.95
N VAL A 61 -6.33 -0.31 -5.76
CA VAL A 61 -5.93 -0.93 -4.49
C VAL A 61 -6.76 -2.19 -4.23
N HIS A 62 -8.07 -2.13 -4.47
CA HIS A 62 -8.95 -3.30 -4.33
C HIS A 62 -8.59 -4.41 -5.32
N ILE A 63 -8.22 -4.06 -6.55
CA ILE A 63 -7.75 -5.03 -7.57
C ILE A 63 -6.42 -5.65 -7.13
N ALA A 64 -5.45 -4.85 -6.72
CA ALA A 64 -4.14 -5.34 -6.26
C ALA A 64 -4.27 -6.28 -5.05
N ILE A 65 -5.07 -5.91 -4.05
CA ILE A 65 -5.37 -6.76 -2.89
C ILE A 65 -6.06 -8.05 -3.33
N SER A 66 -7.05 -7.98 -4.22
CA SER A 66 -7.77 -9.17 -4.70
C SER A 66 -6.86 -10.13 -5.47
N ASN A 67 -5.94 -9.60 -6.28
CA ASN A 67 -4.92 -10.37 -6.99
C ASN A 67 -3.92 -11.01 -6.02
N ALA A 68 -3.46 -10.27 -5.00
CA ALA A 68 -2.59 -10.81 -3.96
C ALA A 68 -3.28 -11.95 -3.18
N LYS A 69 -4.56 -11.79 -2.79
CA LYS A 69 -5.36 -12.86 -2.16
C LYS A 69 -5.40 -14.12 -3.03
N ARG A 70 -5.69 -13.95 -4.32
CA ARG A 70 -5.75 -15.06 -5.27
C ARG A 70 -4.41 -15.77 -5.43
N LEU A 71 -3.32 -15.01 -5.54
CA LEU A 71 -1.97 -15.56 -5.64
C LEU A 71 -1.61 -16.38 -4.39
N LEU A 72 -1.88 -15.83 -3.20
CA LEU A 72 -1.62 -16.53 -1.94
C LEU A 72 -2.42 -17.82 -1.84
N LEU A 73 -3.71 -17.80 -2.19
CA LEU A 73 -4.57 -19.00 -2.17
C LEU A 73 -4.14 -20.05 -3.21
N ALA A 74 -3.64 -19.62 -4.37
CA ALA A 74 -3.22 -20.52 -5.44
C ALA A 74 -1.87 -21.19 -5.15
N ILE A 75 -0.94 -20.48 -4.50
CA ILE A 75 0.41 -20.99 -4.21
C ILE A 75 0.43 -21.75 -2.87
N TYR A 76 -0.23 -21.19 -1.86
CA TYR A 76 -0.27 -21.79 -0.52
C TYR A 76 -1.63 -22.45 -0.32
N HIS A 77 -1.67 -23.76 -0.58
CA HIS A 77 -2.87 -24.59 -0.49
C HIS A 77 -3.49 -24.64 0.92
N ASP A 78 -2.83 -24.11 1.95
CA ASP A 78 -3.24 -24.23 3.36
C ASP A 78 -3.11 -22.92 4.17
N ILE A 79 -3.13 -21.75 3.52
CA ILE A 79 -3.37 -20.50 4.27
C ILE A 79 -4.84 -20.49 4.68
N LYS A 80 -5.11 -20.81 5.95
CA LYS A 80 -6.47 -20.70 6.49
C LYS A 80 -6.99 -19.27 6.27
N PRO A 81 -8.26 -19.11 5.85
CA PRO A 81 -8.87 -17.79 5.59
C PRO A 81 -8.70 -16.78 6.74
N GLU A 82 -8.67 -17.28 7.99
CA GLU A 82 -8.43 -16.51 9.21
C GLU A 82 -7.08 -15.77 9.23
N TYR A 83 -6.03 -16.32 8.60
CA TYR A 83 -4.73 -15.65 8.51
C TYR A 83 -4.64 -14.73 7.29
N LEU A 84 -5.42 -14.97 6.23
CA LEU A 84 -5.39 -14.17 5.01
C LEU A 84 -5.74 -12.69 5.26
N GLN A 85 -6.63 -12.43 6.22
CA GLN A 85 -6.99 -11.07 6.63
C GLN A 85 -5.85 -10.38 7.40
N SER A 86 -4.95 -11.11 8.06
CA SER A 86 -3.76 -10.52 8.71
C SER A 86 -2.70 -10.09 7.69
N TYR A 87 -2.70 -10.69 6.50
CA TYR A 87 -1.76 -10.35 5.43
C TYR A 87 -2.23 -9.17 4.56
N LEU A 88 -3.55 -8.93 4.48
CA LEU A 88 -4.16 -8.09 3.43
C LEU A 88 -5.36 -7.25 3.94
N GLY A 89 -5.52 -7.15 5.26
CA GLY A 89 -6.57 -6.39 5.95
C GLY A 89 -6.13 -5.02 6.39
#